data_AF-A0A2V4E600-F1
#
_entry.id   AF-A0A2V4E600-F1
#
_cell.length_a   1.000
_cell.length_b   1.000
_cell.length_c   1.000
_cell.angle_alpha   90.00
_cell.angle_beta   90.00
_cell.angle_gamma   90.00
#
_symmetry.space_group_name_H-M   'P 1'
#
loop_
_entity.id
_entity.type
_entity.pdbx_description
1 polymer ?
#
loop_
_entity_poly.entity_id
_entity_poly.type
_entity_poly.pdbx_seq_one_letter_code
_entity_poly.pdbx_strand_id
1 'polypeptide(L)'
;MTQDPIKLIDGLNLYQYSPNPVNWIEPLGLSSVVTSGTEFAIDFYVVPNGPSATLPTTGYRYMRYLNDDSTVNNLASLTLDTMTNKVSYFGFRKFSNGSAAREAYQISRLWSEARLLGEFDTLQLFENGIVQARIPNWAGDTVKGKLEPFAMAYPEYGLGGAQQLHANFMLIKFKKNHYTCRVSFVSRILE
;
A
#
# COMPACT_ATOMS: atom_id res chain seq x y z
N MET A 1 1.02 21.00 36.23
CA MET A 1 2.41 20.97 35.74
C MET A 1 3.10 19.86 36.51
N THR A 2 3.61 18.85 35.81
CA THR A 2 4.14 17.61 36.40
C THR A 2 5.66 17.62 36.23
N GLN A 3 6.40 17.29 37.28
CA GLN A 3 7.86 17.35 37.28
C GLN A 3 8.46 16.16 36.51
N ASP A 4 9.60 16.36 35.85
CA ASP A 4 10.35 15.31 35.17
C ASP A 4 10.81 14.23 36.19
N PRO A 5 10.42 12.95 36.03
CA PRO A 5 10.71 11.89 37.00
C PRO A 5 12.18 11.45 37.01
N ILE A 6 12.99 11.82 36.02
CA ILE A 6 14.42 11.50 36.01
C ILE A 6 15.17 12.62 36.71
N LYS A 7 15.41 12.43 38.01
CA LYS A 7 16.32 13.24 38.83
C LYS A 7 17.76 13.05 38.38
N LEU A 8 18.10 13.56 37.19
CA LEU A 8 19.47 13.68 36.72
C LEU A 8 20.20 14.58 37.73
N ILE A 9 21.03 13.94 38.55
CA ILE A 9 21.98 14.57 39.45
C ILE A 9 22.77 15.58 38.61
N ASP A 10 22.73 16.85 39.03
CA ASP A 10 23.48 18.00 38.50
C ASP A 10 22.84 18.99 37.49
N GLY A 11 21.50 19.13 37.45
CA GLY A 11 20.84 20.24 36.74
C GLY A 11 20.22 21.31 37.65
N LEU A 12 20.78 22.53 37.69
CA LEU A 12 20.32 23.65 38.54
C LEU A 12 18.99 24.31 38.08
N ASN A 13 18.24 23.71 37.15
CA ASN A 13 16.96 24.25 36.70
C ASN A 13 15.96 23.14 36.31
N LEU A 14 15.01 22.88 37.21
CA LEU A 14 13.98 21.82 37.12
C LEU A 14 12.88 22.08 36.08
N TYR A 15 12.93 23.24 35.41
CA TYR A 15 11.98 23.65 34.36
C TYR A 15 12.67 23.90 33.01
N GLN A 16 13.93 23.49 32.84
CA GLN A 16 14.67 23.74 31.63
C GLN A 16 14.27 22.76 30.51
N TYR A 17 13.54 23.28 29.52
CA TYR A 17 13.44 22.64 28.21
C TYR A 17 14.79 22.70 27.47
N SER A 18 14.98 21.82 26.48
CA SER A 18 16.14 21.85 25.58
C SER A 18 16.43 23.30 25.14
N PRO A 19 17.68 23.77 25.20
CA PRO A 19 18.03 25.19 25.05
C PRO A 19 17.52 25.86 23.77
N ASN A 20 17.14 25.10 22.75
CA ASN A 20 16.55 25.60 21.53
C ASN A 20 15.67 24.54 20.84
N PRO A 21 14.35 24.50 21.06
CA PRO A 21 13.47 23.51 20.42
C PRO A 21 13.29 23.71 18.91
N VAL A 22 13.79 24.80 18.33
CA VAL A 22 13.60 25.16 16.91
C VAL A 22 14.80 24.76 16.05
N ASN A 23 16.03 24.85 16.58
CA ASN A 23 17.25 24.57 15.80
C ASN A 23 18.14 23.47 16.41
N TRP A 24 17.79 22.85 17.54
CA TRP A 24 18.51 21.65 17.99
C TRP A 24 18.04 20.44 17.20
N ILE A 25 18.94 19.96 16.34
CA ILE A 25 18.90 18.60 15.80
C ILE A 25 19.67 17.74 16.79
N GLU A 26 19.02 16.74 17.39
CA GLU A 26 19.69 15.76 18.26
C GLU A 26 20.69 14.94 17.43
N PRO A 27 22.02 15.10 17.61
CA PRO A 27 23.01 14.46 16.74
C PRO A 27 23.04 12.94 16.88
N LEU A 28 22.54 12.42 18.00
CA LEU A 28 22.46 10.99 18.33
C LEU A 28 21.05 10.42 18.15
N GLY A 29 20.08 11.26 17.78
CA GLY A 29 18.64 10.95 17.77
C GLY A 29 18.17 10.11 16.58
N LEU A 30 19.05 9.35 15.92
CA LEU A 30 18.76 8.35 14.89
C LEU A 30 20.06 7.57 14.59
N SER A 31 20.67 6.92 15.59
CA SER A 31 21.71 5.94 15.27
C SER A 31 21.04 4.79 14.51
N SER A 32 21.44 4.55 13.27
CA SER A 32 21.07 3.32 12.56
C SER A 32 21.66 2.15 13.35
N VAL A 33 20.85 1.49 14.18
CA VAL A 33 21.20 0.17 14.68
C VAL A 33 21.20 -0.74 13.46
N VAL A 34 22.38 -0.98 12.92
CA VAL A 34 22.63 -2.06 11.98
C VAL A 34 22.76 -3.32 12.81
N THR A 35 21.63 -3.96 13.11
CA THR A 35 21.64 -5.37 13.51
C THR A 35 21.90 -6.19 12.26
N SER A 36 23.15 -6.65 12.12
CA SER A 36 23.58 -7.61 11.12
C SER A 36 22.56 -8.75 10.96
N GLY A 37 21.91 -8.83 9.79
CA GLY A 37 21.08 -9.97 9.38
C GLY A 37 19.58 -9.72 9.25
N THR A 38 19.06 -8.54 9.60
CA THR A 38 17.67 -8.17 9.30
C THR A 38 17.62 -7.35 8.02
N GLU A 39 16.94 -7.87 6.99
CA GLU A 39 16.56 -7.11 5.81
C GLU A 39 15.80 -5.86 6.29
N PHE A 40 16.30 -4.65 5.99
CA PHE A 40 15.63 -3.41 6.38
C PHE A 40 14.28 -3.35 5.66
N ALA A 41 13.22 -3.77 6.35
CA ALA A 41 11.85 -3.61 5.87
C ALA A 41 11.50 -2.12 5.99
N ILE A 42 11.47 -1.44 4.86
CA ILE A 42 10.98 -0.06 4.79
C ILE A 42 9.46 -0.12 4.97
N ASP A 43 8.91 0.64 5.91
CA ASP A 43 7.46 0.62 6.19
C ASP A 43 6.65 1.56 5.27
N PHE A 44 7.17 2.76 5.01
CA PHE A 44 6.49 3.77 4.19
C PHE A 44 7.47 4.73 3.51
N TYR A 45 7.03 5.30 2.39
CA TYR A 45 7.71 6.40 1.69
C TYR A 45 7.10 7.74 2.08
N VAL A 46 7.94 8.70 2.47
CA VAL A 46 7.54 10.09 2.75
C VAL A 46 8.13 10.99 1.67
N VAL A 47 7.32 11.93 1.18
CA VAL A 47 7.76 12.97 0.24
C VAL A 47 7.55 14.37 0.82
N PRO A 48 8.24 15.39 0.31
CA PRO A 48 8.16 16.76 0.83
C PRO A 48 6.75 17.37 0.83
N ASN A 49 5.81 16.82 0.06
CA ASN A 49 4.42 17.29 -0.05
C ASN A 49 3.54 16.98 1.17
N GLY A 50 4.14 16.54 2.28
CA GLY A 50 3.47 16.33 3.56
C GLY A 50 2.87 14.93 3.73
N PRO A 51 2.23 14.67 4.89
CA PRO A 51 1.78 13.33 5.28
C PRO A 51 0.69 12.76 4.37
N SER A 52 -0.05 13.61 3.65
CA SER A 52 -1.06 13.18 2.68
C SER A 52 -0.49 12.50 1.44
N ALA A 53 0.82 12.60 1.23
CA ALA A 53 1.54 11.97 0.13
C ALA A 53 2.40 10.76 0.58
N THR A 54 2.21 10.31 1.82
CA THR A 54 2.88 9.13 2.37
C THR A 54 2.16 7.85 1.92
N LEU A 55 2.92 6.88 1.40
CA LEU A 55 2.40 5.57 1.03
C LEU A 55 3.14 4.46 1.80
N PRO A 56 2.42 3.41 2.29
CA PRO A 56 3.06 2.17 2.71
C PRO A 56 3.92 1.60 1.59
N THR A 57 5.05 0.98 1.91
CA THR A 57 6.01 0.47 0.91
C THR A 57 5.40 -0.55 -0.05
N THR A 58 4.44 -1.34 0.42
CA THR A 58 3.85 -2.43 -0.37
C THR A 58 2.39 -2.15 -0.73
N GLY A 59 2.10 -2.23 -2.03
CA GLY A 59 0.75 -2.21 -2.57
C GLY A 59 0.32 -3.59 -3.08
N TYR A 60 -0.98 -3.85 -3.00
CA TYR A 60 -1.62 -5.08 -3.46
C TYR A 60 -2.68 -4.79 -4.53
N ARG A 61 -2.59 -5.50 -5.64
CA ARG A 61 -3.48 -5.40 -6.78
C ARG A 61 -4.20 -6.73 -7.00
N TYR A 62 -5.50 -6.73 -6.78
CA TYR A 62 -6.35 -7.90 -7.01
C TYR A 62 -6.94 -7.89 -8.42
N MET A 63 -6.65 -8.93 -9.20
CA MET A 63 -6.98 -9.06 -10.62
C MET A 63 -7.80 -10.32 -10.88
N ARG A 64 -8.47 -10.31 -12.02
CA ARG A 64 -9.19 -11.46 -12.57
C ARG A 64 -8.18 -12.48 -13.09
N TYR A 65 -8.39 -13.77 -12.81
CA TYR A 65 -7.55 -14.85 -13.33
C TYR A 65 -8.29 -15.68 -14.40
N LEU A 66 -9.55 -16.00 -14.16
CA LEU A 66 -10.45 -16.76 -15.03
C LEU A 66 -11.56 -15.89 -15.60
N ASN A 67 -11.96 -16.19 -16.83
CA ASN A 67 -13.18 -15.69 -17.47
C ASN A 67 -14.42 -16.40 -16.91
N ASP A 68 -15.61 -15.94 -17.29
CA ASP A 68 -16.88 -16.52 -16.80
C ASP A 68 -17.08 -17.97 -17.27
N ASP A 69 -16.44 -18.35 -18.38
CA ASP A 69 -16.41 -19.71 -18.92
C ASP A 69 -15.31 -20.60 -18.30
N SER A 70 -14.68 -20.14 -17.21
CA SER A 70 -13.56 -20.82 -16.52
C SER A 70 -12.27 -20.95 -17.34
N THR A 71 -12.15 -20.30 -18.50
CA THR A 71 -10.88 -20.21 -19.23
C THR A 71 -9.95 -19.17 -18.60
N VAL A 72 -8.64 -19.34 -18.74
CA VAL A 72 -7.67 -18.36 -18.22
C VAL A 72 -7.80 -17.05 -19.00
N ASN A 73 -7.86 -15.94 -18.27
CA ASN A 73 -7.95 -14.61 -18.85
C ASN A 73 -6.61 -14.21 -19.52
N ASN A 74 -6.66 -13.77 -20.77
CA ASN A 74 -5.45 -13.41 -21.53
C ASN A 74 -4.62 -12.30 -20.86
N LEU A 75 -5.25 -11.33 -20.20
CA LEU A 75 -4.53 -10.29 -19.46
C LEU A 75 -3.87 -10.84 -18.20
N ALA A 76 -4.48 -11.84 -17.57
CA ALA A 76 -3.88 -12.54 -16.44
C ALA A 76 -2.63 -13.31 -16.88
N SER A 77 -2.69 -14.04 -17.99
CA SER A 77 -1.53 -14.72 -18.58
C SER A 77 -0.42 -13.73 -18.94
N LEU A 78 -0.74 -12.64 -19.63
CA LEU A 78 0.25 -11.60 -19.98
C LEU A 78 0.88 -10.97 -18.73
N THR A 79 0.08 -10.77 -17.69
CA THR A 79 0.58 -10.24 -16.41
C THR A 79 1.53 -11.24 -15.76
N LEU A 80 1.18 -12.52 -15.74
CA LEU A 80 2.03 -13.61 -15.24
C LEU A 80 3.36 -13.71 -15.98
N ASP A 81 3.35 -13.51 -17.31
CA ASP A 81 4.55 -13.59 -18.14
C ASP A 81 5.45 -12.35 -18.00
N THR A 82 4.86 -11.16 -18.04
CA THR A 82 5.62 -9.89 -18.05
C THR A 82 5.95 -9.38 -16.65
N MET A 83 5.26 -9.86 -15.62
CA MET A 83 5.27 -9.29 -14.27
C MET A 83 4.88 -7.81 -14.23
N THR A 84 4.07 -7.35 -15.19
CA THR A 84 3.64 -5.94 -15.29
C THR A 84 2.15 -5.82 -15.53
N ASN A 85 1.55 -4.74 -15.03
CA ASN A 85 0.15 -4.41 -15.31
C ASN A 85 -0.12 -2.91 -15.12
N LYS A 86 -1.10 -2.39 -15.87
CA LYS A 86 -1.63 -1.03 -15.65
C LYS A 86 -2.60 -1.03 -14.48
N VAL A 87 -2.24 -0.38 -13.38
CA VAL A 87 -3.05 -0.38 -12.17
C VAL A 87 -4.08 0.75 -12.19
N SER A 88 -5.35 0.35 -12.20
CA SER A 88 -6.45 1.23 -11.84
C SER A 88 -6.57 1.31 -10.32
N TYR A 89 -7.10 0.27 -9.69
CA TYR A 89 -7.35 0.21 -8.24
C TYR A 89 -6.37 -0.72 -7.53
N PHE A 90 -5.80 -0.26 -6.42
CA PHE A 90 -4.96 -1.04 -5.51
C PHE A 90 -5.27 -0.69 -4.06
N GLY A 91 -4.85 -1.55 -3.14
CA GLY A 91 -4.95 -1.27 -1.71
C GLY A 91 -3.73 -1.77 -0.94
N PHE A 92 -3.75 -1.57 0.37
CA PHE A 92 -2.60 -1.84 1.24
C PHE A 92 -2.77 -3.09 2.10
N ARG A 93 -3.98 -3.67 2.11
CA ARG A 93 -4.26 -4.90 2.86
C ARG A 93 -4.08 -6.13 1.98
N LYS A 94 -3.29 -7.08 2.47
CA LYS A 94 -3.19 -8.44 1.92
C LYS A 94 -4.29 -9.31 2.51
N PHE A 95 -5.09 -9.89 1.63
CA PHE A 95 -6.14 -10.86 1.92
C PHE A 95 -5.65 -12.28 1.66
N SER A 96 -6.19 -13.23 2.42
CA SER A 96 -5.86 -14.64 2.32
C SER A 96 -6.40 -15.30 1.06
N ASN A 97 -7.55 -14.86 0.54
CA ASN A 97 -8.19 -15.42 -0.64
C ASN A 97 -8.95 -14.36 -1.47
N GLY A 98 -9.38 -14.73 -2.67
CA GLY A 98 -10.06 -13.80 -3.58
C GLY A 98 -11.42 -13.35 -3.05
N SER A 99 -12.14 -14.22 -2.34
CA SER A 99 -13.44 -13.88 -1.77
C SER A 99 -13.35 -12.78 -0.71
N ALA A 100 -12.40 -12.88 0.21
CA ALA A 100 -12.16 -11.86 1.24
C ALA A 100 -11.77 -10.51 0.63
N ALA A 101 -10.99 -10.53 -0.45
CA ALA A 101 -10.66 -9.32 -1.19
C ALA A 101 -11.91 -8.70 -1.85
N ARG A 102 -12.76 -9.52 -2.50
CA ARG A 102 -14.00 -9.02 -3.10
C ARG A 102 -14.95 -8.44 -2.07
N GLU A 103 -15.14 -9.09 -0.94
CA GLU A 103 -16.03 -8.59 0.12
C GLU A 103 -15.57 -7.25 0.67
N ALA A 104 -14.26 -7.10 0.89
CA ALA A 104 -13.71 -5.90 1.50
C ALA A 104 -13.57 -4.73 0.53
N TYR A 105 -13.34 -4.99 -0.76
CA TYR A 105 -13.28 -3.97 -1.81
C TYR A 105 -14.60 -3.80 -2.57
N GLN A 106 -15.64 -4.56 -2.23
CA GLN A 106 -16.94 -4.58 -2.90
C GLN A 106 -16.86 -4.81 -4.42
N ILE A 107 -16.09 -5.84 -4.80
CA ILE A 107 -15.85 -6.17 -6.20
C ILE A 107 -16.91 -7.17 -6.68
N SER A 108 -17.71 -6.77 -7.68
CA SER A 108 -18.63 -7.68 -8.35
C SER A 108 -17.90 -8.85 -9.00
N ARG A 109 -18.47 -10.05 -8.89
CA ARG A 109 -17.96 -11.26 -9.57
C ARG A 109 -17.93 -11.10 -11.10
N LEU A 110 -18.82 -10.27 -11.65
CA LEU A 110 -18.87 -9.98 -13.08
C LEU A 110 -17.65 -9.14 -13.52
N TRP A 111 -17.08 -8.33 -12.63
CA TRP A 111 -15.93 -7.50 -12.93
C TRP A 111 -14.63 -8.25 -12.72
N SER A 112 -14.49 -8.92 -11.56
CA SER A 112 -13.29 -9.66 -11.20
C SER A 112 -13.53 -10.62 -10.06
N GLU A 113 -12.97 -11.81 -10.18
CA GLU A 113 -12.91 -12.79 -9.09
C GLU A 113 -11.80 -12.50 -8.06
N ALA A 114 -10.94 -11.51 -8.31
CA ALA A 114 -9.86 -11.09 -7.41
C ALA A 114 -8.88 -12.22 -7.03
N ARG A 115 -8.65 -13.20 -7.91
CA ARG A 115 -7.81 -14.36 -7.63
C ARG A 115 -6.33 -14.15 -7.92
N LEU A 116 -5.97 -13.25 -8.83
CA LEU A 116 -4.56 -12.96 -9.13
C LEU A 116 -4.10 -11.75 -8.30
N LEU A 117 -3.11 -11.93 -7.41
CA LEU A 117 -2.73 -10.95 -6.38
C LEU A 117 -1.41 -10.21 -6.65
N GLY A 118 -1.32 -9.26 -7.58
CA GLY A 118 -0.05 -8.54 -7.77
C GLY A 118 0.45 -7.82 -6.50
N GLU A 119 1.66 -8.10 -6.03
CA GLU A 119 2.35 -7.36 -4.97
C GLU A 119 3.41 -6.46 -5.60
N PHE A 120 3.47 -5.17 -5.23
CA PHE A 120 4.42 -4.23 -5.82
C PHE A 120 4.94 -3.21 -4.81
N ASP A 121 6.08 -2.62 -5.14
CA ASP A 121 6.67 -1.50 -4.40
C ASP A 121 5.98 -0.19 -4.83
N THR A 122 5.40 0.53 -3.86
CA THR A 122 4.68 1.79 -4.10
C THR A 122 5.61 2.95 -4.44
N LEU A 123 6.93 2.82 -4.28
CA LEU A 123 7.90 3.80 -4.76
C LEU A 123 7.73 4.09 -6.25
N GLN A 124 7.28 3.10 -7.03
CA GLN A 124 6.96 3.23 -8.45
C GLN A 124 5.87 4.25 -8.74
N LEU A 125 5.04 4.59 -7.75
CA LEU A 125 3.96 5.57 -7.88
C LEU A 125 4.45 7.02 -7.68
N PHE A 126 5.73 7.26 -7.43
CA PHE A 126 6.26 8.61 -7.25
C PHE A 126 6.97 9.10 -8.50
N GLU A 127 6.55 10.26 -9.00
CA GLU A 127 7.21 10.97 -10.09
C GLU A 127 7.61 12.36 -9.59
N ASN A 128 8.92 12.66 -9.60
CA ASN A 128 9.48 13.94 -9.13
C ASN A 128 9.02 14.32 -7.70
N GLY A 129 8.89 13.33 -6.80
CA GLY A 129 8.42 13.54 -5.43
C GLY A 129 6.91 13.74 -5.30
N ILE A 130 6.15 13.59 -6.38
CA ILE A 130 4.68 13.68 -6.40
C ILE A 130 4.12 12.27 -6.55
N VAL A 131 3.25 11.90 -5.62
CA VAL A 131 2.53 10.62 -5.68
C VAL A 131 1.48 10.65 -6.80
N GLN A 132 1.53 9.67 -7.68
CA GLN A 132 0.63 9.44 -8.82
C GLN A 132 -0.50 8.49 -8.43
N ALA A 133 -1.04 8.67 -7.22
CA ALA A 133 -2.19 7.94 -6.71
C ALA A 133 -3.14 8.91 -6.02
N ARG A 134 -4.44 8.64 -6.12
CA ARG A 134 -5.48 9.48 -5.53
C ARG A 134 -6.60 8.65 -4.93
N ILE A 135 -7.39 9.29 -4.06
CA ILE A 135 -8.66 8.74 -3.63
C ILE A 135 -9.60 8.67 -4.85
N PRO A 136 -10.21 7.51 -5.15
CA PRO A 136 -11.17 7.40 -6.24
C PRO A 136 -12.43 8.20 -5.92
N ASN A 137 -13.16 8.59 -6.97
CA ASN A 137 -14.53 9.02 -6.81
C ASN A 137 -15.44 7.80 -6.65
N TRP A 138 -16.60 8.03 -6.06
CA TRP A 138 -17.60 7.04 -5.72
C TRP A 138 -18.07 6.23 -6.92
N ALA A 139 -18.40 4.96 -6.66
CA ALA A 139 -18.95 4.03 -7.64
C ALA A 139 -18.04 3.87 -8.86
N GLY A 140 -16.81 3.45 -8.62
CA GLY A 140 -15.86 3.17 -9.70
C GLY A 140 -15.52 4.41 -10.53
N ASP A 141 -15.31 5.55 -9.87
CA ASP A 141 -15.03 6.85 -10.49
C ASP A 141 -16.17 7.47 -11.32
N THR A 142 -17.39 6.94 -11.26
CA THR A 142 -18.53 7.45 -12.06
C THR A 142 -19.15 8.72 -11.47
N VAL A 143 -19.19 8.88 -10.15
CA VAL A 143 -19.81 10.03 -9.49
C VAL A 143 -18.75 11.07 -9.11
N LYS A 144 -18.45 12.00 -10.01
CA LYS A 144 -17.42 13.03 -9.80
C LYS A 144 -17.72 13.93 -8.59
N GLY A 145 -16.69 14.27 -7.82
CA GLY A 145 -16.79 15.17 -6.67
C GLY A 145 -17.19 14.51 -5.36
N LYS A 146 -17.62 13.24 -5.40
CA LYS A 146 -17.84 12.42 -4.20
C LYS A 146 -16.68 11.44 -4.06
N LEU A 147 -15.80 11.65 -3.09
CA LEU A 147 -14.66 10.76 -2.86
C LEU A 147 -15.06 9.48 -2.11
N GLU A 148 -14.33 8.40 -2.39
CA GLU A 148 -14.50 7.09 -1.76
C GLU A 148 -13.16 6.62 -1.15
N PRO A 149 -12.78 7.14 0.04
CA PRO A 149 -11.54 6.74 0.71
C PRO A 149 -11.54 5.26 1.15
N PHE A 150 -12.72 4.71 1.42
CA PHE A 150 -12.93 3.31 1.77
C PHE A 150 -14.04 2.75 0.90
N ALA A 151 -13.92 1.48 0.51
CA ALA A 151 -14.92 0.77 -0.29
C ALA A 151 -16.30 0.80 0.39
N MET A 152 -17.25 1.53 -0.20
CA MET A 152 -18.60 1.69 0.35
C MET A 152 -19.67 1.83 -0.73
N ALA A 153 -19.29 2.00 -2.00
CA ALA A 153 -20.22 2.30 -3.08
C ALA A 153 -21.14 1.14 -3.48
N TYR A 154 -20.74 -0.11 -3.24
CA TYR A 154 -21.48 -1.29 -3.67
C TYR A 154 -21.70 -2.28 -2.51
N PRO A 155 -22.54 -1.93 -1.51
CA PRO A 155 -22.82 -2.80 -0.37
C PRO A 155 -23.37 -4.18 -0.75
N GLU A 156 -23.98 -4.32 -1.93
CA GLU A 156 -24.45 -5.59 -2.48
C GLU A 156 -23.32 -6.58 -2.82
N TYR A 157 -22.07 -6.12 -2.97
CA TYR A 157 -20.92 -6.97 -3.30
C TYR A 157 -20.01 -7.28 -2.10
N GLY A 158 -20.35 -6.77 -0.91
CA GLY A 158 -19.64 -7.10 0.32
C GLY A 158 -19.72 -6.03 1.40
N LEU A 159 -19.14 -6.36 2.56
CA LEU A 159 -19.10 -5.47 3.73
C LEU A 159 -18.34 -4.16 3.48
N GLY A 160 -17.40 -4.16 2.54
CA GLY A 160 -16.58 -2.99 2.24
C GLY A 160 -15.59 -2.65 3.35
N GLY A 161 -15.25 -1.37 3.45
CA GLY A 161 -14.39 -0.81 4.49
C GLY A 161 -12.89 -0.95 4.23
N ALA A 162 -12.44 -1.60 3.15
CA ALA A 162 -11.03 -1.56 2.78
C ALA A 162 -10.66 -0.25 2.08
N GLN A 163 -9.50 0.29 2.44
CA GLN A 163 -8.93 1.45 1.76
C GLN A 163 -8.40 1.05 0.39
N GLN A 164 -8.75 1.85 -0.62
CA GLN A 164 -8.29 1.68 -1.99
C GLN A 164 -7.92 3.03 -2.61
N LEU A 165 -6.89 3.03 -3.43
CA LEU A 165 -6.47 4.19 -4.22
C LEU A 165 -6.51 3.87 -5.70
N HIS A 166 -6.61 4.93 -6.51
CA HIS A 166 -6.53 4.86 -7.96
C HIS A 166 -5.17 5.35 -8.45
N ALA A 167 -4.45 4.54 -9.23
CA ALA A 167 -3.12 4.86 -9.78
C ALA A 167 -3.16 5.30 -11.26
N ASN A 168 -4.33 5.75 -11.75
CA ASN A 168 -4.50 6.31 -13.11
C ASN A 168 -3.93 5.45 -14.24
N PHE A 169 -4.03 4.12 -14.12
CA PHE A 169 -3.51 3.15 -15.08
C PHE A 169 -1.99 3.21 -15.29
N MET A 170 -1.25 3.66 -14.27
CA MET A 170 0.20 3.59 -14.26
C MET A 170 0.67 2.14 -14.43
N LEU A 171 1.66 1.95 -15.31
CA LEU A 171 2.30 0.66 -15.52
C LEU A 171 3.26 0.39 -14.37
N ILE A 172 3.01 -0.67 -13.61
CA ILE A 172 3.88 -1.09 -12.50
C ILE A 172 4.50 -2.45 -12.77
N LYS A 173 5.61 -2.72 -12.08
CA LYS A 173 6.25 -4.03 -11.98
C LYS A 173 5.88 -4.69 -10.66
N PHE A 174 5.47 -5.95 -10.73
CA PHE A 174 5.20 -6.77 -9.56
C PHE A 174 6.47 -7.44 -9.05
N LYS A 175 6.53 -7.66 -7.73
CA LYS A 175 7.60 -8.42 -7.09
C LYS A 175 7.55 -9.88 -7.56
N LYS A 176 8.74 -10.44 -7.83
CA LYS A 176 8.90 -11.88 -8.10
C LYS A 176 8.99 -12.62 -6.76
N ASN A 177 8.21 -13.68 -6.59
CA ASN A 177 8.40 -14.56 -5.44
C ASN A 177 9.65 -15.43 -5.66
N HIS A 178 10.65 -15.30 -4.78
CA HIS A 178 11.87 -16.12 -4.80
C HIS A 178 11.67 -17.57 -4.31
N TYR A 179 10.47 -17.94 -3.83
CA TYR A 179 10.25 -19.18 -3.06
C TYR A 179 9.80 -20.41 -3.85
N THR A 180 9.72 -20.37 -5.19
CA THR A 180 9.38 -21.56 -5.97
C THR A 180 10.41 -21.80 -7.07
N CYS A 181 11.28 -22.78 -6.83
CA CYS A 181 12.20 -23.36 -7.83
C CYS A 181 11.40 -24.13 -8.88
N ARG A 182 10.73 -23.39 -9.76
CA ARG A 182 10.31 -23.71 -11.14
C ARG A 182 9.28 -22.65 -11.52
N VAL A 183 9.70 -21.79 -12.44
CA VAL A 183 8.91 -20.72 -13.09
C VAL A 183 8.62 -19.52 -12.18
N SER A 184 9.19 -18.37 -12.57
CA SER A 184 8.93 -17.07 -11.97
C SER A 184 7.50 -16.65 -12.31
N PHE A 185 6.55 -16.89 -11.41
CA PHE A 185 5.17 -16.43 -11.59
C PHE A 185 4.92 -15.13 -10.81
N VAL A 186 4.06 -14.28 -11.38
CA VAL A 186 3.33 -13.28 -10.60
C VAL A 186 2.70 -13.99 -9.41
N SER A 187 2.77 -13.33 -8.26
CA SER A 187 1.95 -13.53 -7.09
C SER A 187 0.94 -14.68 -7.05
N ARG A 188 0.88 -15.32 -5.89
CA ARG A 188 -0.09 -16.34 -5.49
C ARG A 188 -1.47 -16.20 -6.18
N ILE A 189 -1.84 -17.21 -6.97
CA ILE A 189 -3.22 -17.45 -7.37
C ILE A 189 -3.96 -17.85 -6.10
N LEU A 190 -4.97 -17.08 -5.73
CA LEU A 190 -5.77 -17.32 -4.55
C LEU A 190 -6.85 -18.36 -4.84
N GLU A 191 -7.24 -19.10 -3.81
CA GLU A 191 -8.45 -19.93 -3.82
C GLU A 191 -9.71 -19.07 -3.94
#